data_AF-A0A8T4JBW4-F1
#
_entry.id   AF-A0A8T4JBW4-F1
#
_cell.length_a   1.000
_cell.length_b   1.000
_cell.length_c   1.000
_cell.angle_alpha   90.00
_cell.angle_beta   90.00
_cell.angle_gamma   90.00
#
_symmetry.space_group_name_H-M   'P 1'
#
loop_
_entity.id
_entity.type
_entity.pdbx_description
1 polymer ?
#
loop_
_entity_poly.entity_id
_entity_poly.type
_entity_poly.pdbx_seq_one_letter_code
_entity_poly.pdbx_strand_id
1 'polypeptide(L)' 'TTHDVGDTALVHFVRGAAVGQRNARLFWAACRAYESGRGDALSAALTEAAVATGLPEREALATIASASRRAARFTSSP' A
#
# COMPACT_ATOMS: atom_id res chain seq x y z
N THR A 1 21.59 2.40 -4.05
CA THR A 1 20.20 2.23 -4.50
C THR A 1 19.44 1.39 -3.49
N THR A 2 19.05 1.96 -2.35
CA THR A 2 18.49 1.19 -1.21
C THR A 2 16.96 1.24 -1.19
N HIS A 3 16.39 2.43 -1.39
CA HIS A 3 15.61 2.72 -2.59
C HIS A 3 14.63 1.61 -3.07
N ASP A 4 15.03 1.00 -4.18
CA ASP A 4 14.28 0.06 -5.01
C ASP A 4 13.88 -1.27 -4.32
N VAL A 5 14.73 -1.81 -3.43
CA VAL A 5 14.50 -3.12 -2.81
C VAL A 5 13.31 -3.09 -1.84
N GLY A 6 13.19 -2.01 -1.05
CA GLY A 6 12.07 -1.85 -0.11
C GLY A 6 10.72 -1.69 -0.80
N ASP A 7 10.69 -1.03 -1.95
CA ASP A 7 9.48 -0.83 -2.76
C ASP A 7 8.99 -2.14 -3.36
N THR A 8 9.93 -2.87 -3.93
CA THR A 8 9.68 -4.20 -4.49
C THR A 8 9.18 -5.15 -3.40
N ALA A 9 9.72 -5.08 -2.17
CA ALA A 9 9.27 -5.90 -1.06
C ALA A 9 7.81 -5.61 -0.64
N LEU A 10 7.37 -4.35 -0.63
CA LEU A 10 5.98 -3.99 -0.32
C LEU A 10 5.00 -4.51 -1.39
N VAL A 11 5.37 -4.38 -2.66
CA VAL A 11 4.58 -4.89 -3.80
C VAL A 11 4.47 -6.42 -3.72
N HIS A 12 5.56 -7.13 -3.47
CA HIS A 12 5.54 -8.58 -3.30
C HIS A 12 4.72 -9.01 -2.08
N PHE A 13 4.81 -8.27 -0.98
CA PHE A 13 4.00 -8.55 0.21
C PHE A 13 2.50 -8.48 -0.07
N VAL A 14 2.05 -7.51 -0.88
CA VAL A 14 0.64 -7.42 -1.31
C VAL A 14 0.27 -8.57 -2.25
N ARG A 15 1.13 -8.91 -3.22
CA ARG A 15 0.88 -10.02 -4.15
C ARG A 15 0.72 -11.37 -3.46
N GLY A 16 1.34 -11.58 -2.30
CA GLY A 16 1.19 -12.78 -1.49
C GLY A 16 -0.11 -12.87 -0.66
N ALA A 17 -1.08 -11.97 -0.86
CA ALA A 17 -2.30 -11.95 -0.07
C ALA A 17 -3.29 -13.06 -0.43
N ALA A 18 -3.66 -13.88 0.57
CA ALA A 18 -4.77 -14.82 0.45
C ALA A 18 -6.14 -14.13 0.51
N VAL A 19 -7.20 -14.85 0.12
CA VAL A 19 -8.60 -14.43 0.31
C VAL A 19 -8.82 -14.05 1.79
N GLY A 20 -9.50 -12.93 2.02
CA GLY A 20 -9.73 -12.38 3.36
C GLY A 20 -8.58 -11.52 3.91
N GLN A 21 -7.39 -11.54 3.32
CA GLN A 21 -6.23 -10.74 3.78
C GLN A 21 -5.89 -9.56 2.86
N ARG A 22 -6.43 -9.54 1.63
CA ARG A 22 -6.05 -8.62 0.55
C ARG A 22 -6.09 -7.14 0.96
N ASN A 23 -7.23 -6.70 1.48
CA ASN A 23 -7.40 -5.29 1.89
C ASN A 23 -6.46 -4.93 3.06
N ALA A 24 -6.40 -5.78 4.10
CA ALA A 24 -5.53 -5.54 5.26
C ALA A 24 -4.04 -5.47 4.88
N ARG A 25 -3.58 -6.35 3.99
CA ARG A 25 -2.19 -6.35 3.51
C ARG A 25 -1.89 -5.13 2.64
N LEU A 26 -2.81 -4.76 1.75
CA LEU A 26 -2.70 -3.53 0.97
C LEU A 26 -2.63 -2.30 1.89
N PHE A 27 -3.52 -2.20 2.87
CA PHE A 27 -3.56 -1.08 3.81
C PHE A 27 -2.24 -0.94 4.57
N TRP A 28 -1.72 -2.03 5.13
CA TRP A 28 -0.44 -2.02 5.83
C TRP A 28 0.72 -1.58 4.94
N ALA A 29 0.80 -2.13 3.72
CA ALA A 29 1.86 -1.78 2.78
C ALA A 29 1.78 -0.31 2.36
N ALA A 30 0.58 0.19 2.11
CA ALA A 30 0.34 1.59 1.76
C ALA A 30 0.70 2.54 2.91
N CYS A 31 0.33 2.22 4.16
CA CYS A 31 0.77 3.00 5.32
C CYS A 31 2.29 3.10 5.38
N ARG A 32 3.00 1.97 5.22
CA ARG A 32 4.47 1.96 5.25
C ARG A 32 5.10 2.77 4.10
N ALA A 33 4.49 2.73 2.92
CA ALA A 33 4.91 3.56 1.79
C ALA A 33 4.73 5.05 2.08
N TYR A 34 3.58 5.48 2.61
CA TYR A 34 3.34 6.88 2.96
C TYR A 34 4.21 7.37 4.13
N GLU A 35 4.38 6.56 5.16
CA GLU A 35 5.27 6.86 6.29
C GLU A 35 6.73 7.03 5.88
N SER A 36 7.15 6.40 4.77
CA SER A 36 8.49 6.54 4.20
C SER A 36 8.61 7.60 3.12
N GLY A 37 7.54 8.37 2.85
CA GLY A 37 7.52 9.42 1.83
C GLY A 37 7.41 8.92 0.39
N ARG A 38 7.00 7.66 0.19
CA ARG A 38 6.97 6.97 -1.11
C ARG A 38 5.57 6.59 -1.57
N GLY A 39 4.56 6.94 -0.79
CA GLY A 39 3.17 6.53 -1.04
C GLY A 39 2.69 6.90 -2.45
N ASP A 40 3.00 8.10 -2.93
CA ASP A 40 2.59 8.54 -4.27
C ASP A 40 3.31 7.77 -5.39
N ALA A 41 4.61 7.50 -5.22
CA ALA A 41 5.39 6.72 -6.17
C ALA A 41 4.94 5.25 -6.24
N LEU A 42 4.50 4.68 -5.11
CA LEU A 42 4.11 3.28 -5.01
C LEU A 42 2.61 3.02 -5.21
N SER A 43 1.76 4.05 -5.17
CA SER A 43 0.30 3.93 -5.19
C SER A 43 -0.22 3.08 -6.35
N ALA A 44 0.29 3.31 -7.57
CA ALA A 44 -0.10 2.56 -8.76
C ALA A 44 0.32 1.08 -8.66
N ALA A 45 1.58 0.81 -8.32
CA ALA A 45 2.11 -0.55 -8.20
C ALA A 45 1.43 -1.37 -7.10
N LEU A 46 1.09 -0.74 -5.97
CA LEU A 46 0.34 -1.38 -4.88
C LEU A 46 -1.11 -1.68 -5.28
N THR A 47 -1.75 -0.78 -6.03
CA THR A 47 -3.08 -0.99 -6.60
C THR A 47 -3.08 -2.19 -7.54
N GLU A 48 -2.15 -2.23 -8.50
CA GLU A 48 -2.01 -3.35 -9.45
C GLU A 48 -1.74 -4.67 -8.74
N ALA A 49 -0.87 -4.68 -7.72
CA ALA A 49 -0.59 -5.87 -6.91
C ALA A 49 -1.84 -6.39 -6.19
N ALA A 50 -2.66 -5.50 -5.63
CA ALA A 50 -3.88 -5.89 -4.95
C ALA A 50 -4.94 -6.41 -5.93
N VAL A 51 -5.10 -5.76 -7.09
CA VAL A 51 -6.00 -6.23 -8.16
C VAL A 51 -5.60 -7.62 -8.64
N ALA A 52 -4.30 -7.88 -8.80
CA ALA A 52 -3.79 -9.20 -9.16
C ALA A 52 -4.13 -10.31 -8.13
N THR A 53 -4.39 -9.95 -6.86
CA THR A 53 -4.83 -10.91 -5.84
C THR A 53 -6.33 -11.21 -5.92
N GLY A 54 -7.11 -10.43 -6.69
CA GLY A 54 -8.56 -10.49 -6.78
C GLY A 54 -9.30 -9.45 -5.92
N LEU A 55 -8.62 -8.40 -5.43
CA LEU A 55 -9.28 -7.26 -4.80
C LEU A 55 -9.87 -6.35 -5.89
N PRO A 56 -11.13 -5.90 -5.81
CA PRO A 56 -11.66 -4.96 -6.79
C PRO A 56 -10.85 -3.66 -6.83
N GLU A 57 -10.56 -3.14 -8.02
CA GLU A 57 -9.75 -1.93 -8.21
C GLU A 57 -10.28 -0.72 -7.42
N ARG A 58 -11.60 -0.48 -7.46
CA ARG A 58 -12.25 0.59 -6.67
C ARG A 58 -11.97 0.46 -5.17
N GLU A 59 -11.91 -0.78 -4.66
CA GLU A 59 -11.64 -1.05 -3.25
C GLU A 59 -10.17 -0.84 -2.94
N ALA A 60 -9.27 -1.26 -3.84
CA ALA A 60 -7.84 -1.00 -3.71
C ALA A 60 -7.55 0.52 -3.65
N LEU A 61 -8.11 1.30 -4.57
CA LEU A 61 -7.98 2.77 -4.59
C LEU A 61 -8.51 3.41 -3.30
N ALA A 62 -9.67 2.96 -2.81
CA ALA A 62 -10.25 3.42 -1.55
C ALA A 62 -9.35 3.08 -0.34
N THR A 63 -8.72 1.91 -0.34
CA THR A 63 -7.76 1.48 0.69
C THR A 63 -6.50 2.34 0.66
N ILE A 64 -5.92 2.61 -0.52
CA ILE A 64 -4.77 3.52 -0.66
C ILE A 64 -5.10 4.91 -0.12
N ALA A 65 -6.24 5.47 -0.51
CA ALA A 65 -6.68 6.79 -0.04
C ALA A 65 -6.87 6.82 1.49
N SER A 66 -7.34 5.73 2.08
CA SER A 66 -7.50 5.59 3.53
C SER A 66 -6.16 5.52 4.26
N ALA A 67 -5.19 4.79 3.70
CA ALA A 67 -3.83 4.71 4.24
C ALA A 67 -3.12 6.07 4.18
N SER A 68 -3.22 6.80 3.06
CA SER A 68 -2.69 8.16 2.89
C SER A 68 -3.21 9.12 3.98
N ARG A 69 -4.53 9.17 4.17
CA ARG A 69 -5.15 10.01 5.22
C ARG A 69 -4.71 9.62 6.63
N ARG A 70 -4.49 8.33 6.90
CA ARG A 70 -3.98 7.86 8.19
C ARG A 70 -2.53 8.30 8.40
N ALA A 71 -1.65 8.07 7.43
CA ALA A 71 -0.25 8.43 7.53
C ALA A 71 -0.04 9.93 7.74
N ALA A 72 -0.81 10.77 7.05
CA ALA A 72 -0.78 12.23 7.25
C ALA A 72 -1.13 12.66 8.69
N ARG A 73 -1.97 11.89 9.40
CA ARG A 73 -2.28 12.15 10.82
C ARG A 73 -1.13 11.73 11.74
N PHE A 74 -0.43 10.65 11.42
CA PHE A 74 0.76 10.22 12.18
C PHE A 74 1.88 11.24 12.11
N THR A 75 2.12 11.83 10.95
CA THR A 75 3.15 12.87 10.77
C THR A 75 2.77 14.22 11.39
N SER A 76 1.49 14.42 11.73
CA SER A 76 0.97 15.67 12.32
C SER A 76 0.89 15.62 13.86
N SER A 77 1.31 14.53 14.50
CA SER A 77 1.37 14.42 15.95
C SER A 77 2.75 14.87 16.47
N PRO A 78 2.82 15.80 17.45
CA PRO A 78 4.08 16.27 18.04
C PRO A 78 4.79 15.22 18.89
#